data_AF-A0A0B0SBB2-F1
#
_entry.id   AF-A0A0B0SBB2-F1
#
_cell.length_a   1.000
_cell.length_b   1.000
_cell.length_c   1.000
_cell.angle_alpha   90.00
_cell.angle_beta   90.00
_cell.angle_gamma   90.00
#
_symmetry.space_group_name_H-M   'P 1'
#
loop_
_entity.id
_entity.type
_entity.pdbx_description
1 polymer ?
#
loop_
_entity_poly.entity_id
_entity_poly.type
_entity_poly.pdbx_seq_one_letter_code
_entity_poly.pdbx_strand_id
1 'polypeptide(L)'
;MRKNPGLTLLEVLIALSILSLVLLAFNAVLVSSLRQTSVSGARTQAVQILNYVGRRIVGGDAALLPGSTPITYGYGTLRQAFPDLPQEARFANPDLYRVVVSNLGAPSWTSSLGVSLNEYRIQVCWRQSGQEYCTEGRTFSAPPAASGSPPPPLEGVN
;
A
#
# COMPACT_ATOMS: atom_id res chain seq x y z
N MET A 1 -1.94 -69.30 1.41
CA MET A 1 -1.00 -68.17 1.62
C MET A 1 -0.81 -67.45 0.29
N ARG A 2 -1.35 -66.23 0.14
CA ARG A 2 -1.15 -65.40 -1.06
C ARG A 2 0.28 -64.84 -1.00
N LYS A 3 1.14 -65.21 -1.95
CA LYS A 3 2.44 -64.56 -2.12
C LYS A 3 2.19 -63.17 -2.71
N ASN A 4 2.51 -62.12 -1.95
CA ASN A 4 2.55 -60.77 -2.51
C ASN A 4 3.79 -60.69 -3.42
N PRO A 5 3.64 -60.41 -4.72
CA PRO A 5 4.79 -60.17 -5.59
C PRO A 5 5.52 -58.91 -5.11
N GLY A 6 6.84 -59.00 -4.92
CA GLY A 6 7.69 -57.84 -4.63
C GLY A 6 7.88 -56.97 -5.88
N LEU A 7 8.12 -55.68 -5.69
CA LEU A 7 8.36 -54.75 -6.81
C LEU A 7 9.59 -55.15 -7.62
N THR A 8 9.48 -55.08 -8.94
CA THR A 8 10.61 -55.23 -9.85
C THR A 8 11.47 -53.97 -9.88
N LEU A 9 12.76 -54.10 -10.17
CA LEU A 9 13.69 -52.95 -10.26
C LEU A 9 13.22 -51.91 -11.28
N LEU A 10 12.59 -52.36 -12.36
CA LEU A 10 11.98 -51.50 -13.37
C LEU A 10 10.82 -50.67 -12.81
N GLU A 11 9.90 -51.29 -12.06
CA GLU A 11 8.79 -50.56 -11.43
C GLU A 11 9.29 -49.53 -10.41
N VAL A 12 10.35 -49.83 -9.66
CA VAL A 12 10.94 -48.86 -8.72
C VAL A 12 11.50 -47.64 -9.46
N LEU A 13 12.22 -47.85 -10.56
CA LEU A 13 12.77 -46.75 -11.37
C LEU A 13 11.66 -45.91 -12.03
N ILE A 14 10.58 -46.55 -12.49
CA ILE A 14 9.42 -45.84 -13.03
C ILE A 14 8.71 -45.06 -11.93
N ALA A 15 8.51 -45.64 -10.74
CA ALA A 15 7.90 -44.96 -9.62
C ALA A 15 8.70 -43.74 -9.17
N LEU A 16 10.04 -43.86 -9.10
CA LEU A 16 10.93 -42.75 -8.74
C LEU A 16 10.93 -41.63 -9.78
N SER A 17 10.91 -41.97 -11.07
CA SER A 17 10.86 -40.95 -12.15
C SER A 17 9.53 -40.19 -12.16
N ILE A 18 8.40 -40.90 -11.99
CA ILE A 18 7.08 -40.26 -11.82
C ILE A 18 7.07 -39.38 -10.58
N LEU A 19 7.55 -39.88 -9.44
CA LEU A 19 7.60 -39.12 -8.19
C LEU A 19 8.43 -37.84 -8.34
N SER A 20 9.56 -37.92 -9.04
CA SER A 20 10.43 -36.77 -9.31
C SER A 20 9.71 -35.70 -10.13
N LEU A 21 9.00 -36.10 -11.18
CA LEU A 21 8.22 -35.19 -12.02
C LEU A 21 7.08 -34.52 -11.24
N VAL A 22 6.37 -35.29 -10.40
CA VAL A 22 5.29 -34.77 -9.55
C VAL A 22 5.83 -33.75 -8.54
N LEU A 23 6.96 -34.05 -7.88
CA LEU A 23 7.62 -33.13 -6.94
C LEU A 23 8.03 -31.83 -7.62
N LEU A 24 8.55 -31.91 -8.85
CA LEU A 24 9.00 -30.74 -9.60
C LEU A 24 7.83 -29.84 -10.00
N ALA A 25 6.73 -30.43 -10.48
CA ALA A 25 5.49 -29.71 -10.78
C ALA A 25 4.88 -29.08 -9.52
N PHE A 26 4.85 -29.81 -8.41
CA PHE A 26 4.31 -29.31 -7.14
C PHE A 26 5.12 -28.13 -6.59
N ASN A 27 6.45 -28.19 -6.64
CA ASN A 27 7.32 -27.08 -6.25
C ASN A 27 7.07 -25.82 -7.11
N ALA A 28 6.87 -25.98 -8.42
CA ALA A 28 6.55 -24.85 -9.29
C ALA A 28 5.21 -24.19 -8.91
N VAL A 29 4.18 -24.99 -8.59
CA VAL A 29 2.87 -24.49 -8.14
C VAL A 29 2.98 -23.78 -6.80
N LEU A 30 3.73 -24.32 -5.85
CA LEU A 30 3.95 -23.68 -4.54
C LEU A 30 4.64 -22.32 -4.68
N VAL A 31 5.72 -22.24 -5.47
CA VAL A 31 6.43 -20.98 -5.71
C VAL A 31 5.52 -19.96 -6.38
N SER A 32 4.71 -20.38 -7.35
CA SER A 32 3.73 -19.53 -8.02
C SER A 32 2.69 -18.98 -7.03
N SER A 33 2.13 -19.86 -6.19
CA SER A 33 1.13 -19.50 -5.17
C SER A 33 1.69 -18.53 -4.13
N LEU A 34 2.92 -18.75 -3.67
CA LEU A 34 3.61 -17.86 -2.73
C LEU A 34 3.86 -16.48 -3.35
N ARG A 35 4.29 -16.42 -4.61
CA ARG A 35 4.44 -15.16 -5.34
C ARG A 35 3.11 -14.42 -5.46
N GLN A 36 2.05 -15.11 -5.88
CA GLN A 36 0.70 -14.54 -6.03
C GLN A 36 0.20 -13.95 -4.70
N THR A 37 0.38 -14.70 -3.60
CA THR A 37 -0.06 -14.30 -2.25
C THR A 37 0.72 -13.09 -1.76
N SER A 38 2.04 -13.05 -2.01
CA SER A 38 2.90 -11.92 -1.69
C SER A 38 2.49 -10.64 -2.43
N VAL A 39 2.19 -10.72 -3.74
CA VAL A 39 1.70 -9.57 -4.53
C VAL A 39 0.37 -9.06 -3.98
N SER A 40 -0.58 -9.97 -3.72
CA SER A 40 -1.92 -9.62 -3.23
C SER A 40 -1.87 -8.97 -1.85
N GLY A 41 -1.04 -9.49 -0.95
CA GLY A 41 -0.81 -8.92 0.38
C GLY A 41 -0.17 -7.53 0.32
N ALA A 42 0.82 -7.33 -0.55
CA ALA A 42 1.51 -6.05 -0.69
C ALA A 42 0.57 -4.94 -1.20
N ARG A 43 -0.27 -5.26 -2.20
CA ARG A 43 -1.29 -4.33 -2.72
C ARG A 43 -2.35 -3.99 -1.68
N THR A 44 -2.82 -4.97 -0.90
CA THR A 44 -3.81 -4.75 0.15
C THR A 44 -3.27 -3.77 1.20
N GLN A 45 -2.03 -3.96 1.65
CA GLN A 45 -1.36 -3.04 2.56
C GLN A 45 -1.17 -1.65 1.94
N ALA A 46 -0.81 -1.54 0.66
CA ALA A 46 -0.71 -0.25 -0.01
C ALA A 46 -2.04 0.53 0.01
N VAL A 47 -3.17 -0.16 -0.20
CA VAL A 47 -4.51 0.43 -0.11
C VAL A 47 -4.87 0.82 1.32
N GLN A 48 -4.46 0.04 2.32
CA GLN A 48 -4.67 0.41 3.73
C GLN A 48 -3.89 1.68 4.10
N ILE A 49 -2.63 1.81 3.66
CA ILE A 49 -1.83 3.04 3.83
C ILE A 49 -2.51 4.20 3.10
N LEU A 50 -2.98 3.99 1.87
CA LEU A 50 -3.71 4.99 1.10
C LEU A 50 -4.95 5.49 1.86
N ASN A 51 -5.75 4.58 2.41
CA ASN A 51 -6.94 4.93 3.19
C ASN A 51 -6.59 5.68 4.47
N TYR A 52 -5.54 5.25 5.18
CA TYR A 52 -5.05 5.93 6.37
C TYR A 52 -4.65 7.38 6.06
N VAL A 53 -3.79 7.59 5.05
CA VAL A 53 -3.34 8.92 4.61
C VAL A 53 -4.53 9.74 4.12
N GLY A 54 -5.44 9.12 3.37
CA GLY A 54 -6.66 9.77 2.88
C GLY A 54 -7.54 10.31 3.98
N ARG A 55 -7.76 9.54 5.06
CA ARG A 55 -8.53 10.00 6.23
C ARG A 55 -7.87 11.21 6.90
N ARG A 56 -6.54 11.21 7.06
CA ARG A 56 -5.83 12.33 7.68
C ARG A 56 -5.88 13.60 6.82
N ILE A 57 -5.76 13.45 5.49
CA ILE A 57 -5.95 14.57 4.55
C ILE A 57 -7.36 15.13 4.67
N VAL A 58 -8.40 14.29 4.64
CA VAL A 58 -9.80 14.73 4.82
C VAL A 58 -10.01 15.39 6.19
N GLY A 59 -9.34 14.90 7.22
CA GLY A 59 -9.31 15.50 8.56
C GLY A 59 -8.56 16.82 8.67
N GLY A 60 -7.94 17.31 7.58
CA GLY A 60 -7.24 18.59 7.55
C GLY A 60 -5.85 18.57 8.18
N ASP A 61 -5.19 17.41 8.22
CA ASP A 61 -3.83 17.29 8.76
C ASP A 61 -2.83 18.10 7.92
N ALA A 62 -2.41 19.26 8.44
CA ALA A 62 -1.53 20.20 7.75
C ALA A 62 -0.20 19.59 7.31
N ALA A 63 0.32 18.55 7.99
CA ALA A 63 1.55 17.87 7.60
C ALA A 63 1.40 17.06 6.29
N LEU A 64 0.16 16.80 5.87
CA LEU A 64 -0.19 16.05 4.67
C LEU A 64 -0.88 16.92 3.59
N LEU A 65 -0.95 18.24 3.79
CA LEU A 65 -1.51 19.19 2.83
C LEU A 65 -0.38 19.96 2.14
N PRO A 66 0.20 19.41 1.06
CA PRO A 66 1.25 20.10 0.31
C PRO A 66 0.73 21.37 -0.35
N GLY A 67 1.63 22.35 -0.50
CA GLY A 67 1.50 23.46 -1.44
C GLY A 67 1.72 23.01 -2.88
N SER A 68 2.54 23.75 -3.62
CA SER A 68 2.93 23.39 -5.00
C SER A 68 3.90 22.20 -5.07
N THR A 69 4.68 21.97 -4.01
CA THR A 69 5.66 20.88 -3.94
C THR A 69 5.06 19.63 -3.29
N PRO A 70 5.07 18.46 -3.96
CA PRO A 70 4.61 17.21 -3.36
C PRO A 70 5.40 16.82 -2.11
N ILE A 71 4.71 16.27 -1.13
CA ILE A 71 5.34 15.66 0.05
C ILE A 71 5.61 14.19 -0.26
N THR A 72 6.85 13.76 -0.05
CA THR A 72 7.26 12.37 -0.27
C THR A 72 7.78 11.77 1.02
N TYR A 73 7.15 10.68 1.45
CA TYR A 73 7.68 9.79 2.48
C TYR A 73 8.33 8.61 1.77
N GLY A 74 9.67 8.55 1.84
CA GLY A 74 10.47 7.52 1.22
C GLY A 74 10.28 6.13 1.85
N TYR A 75 10.84 5.13 1.18
CA TYR A 75 11.05 3.82 1.79
C TYR A 75 11.87 3.97 3.07
N GLY A 76 11.45 3.32 4.16
CA GLY A 76 12.12 3.43 5.46
C GLY A 76 11.69 4.60 6.35
N THR A 77 10.90 5.56 5.86
CA THR A 77 10.58 6.78 6.63
C THR A 77 9.15 6.80 7.16
N LEU A 78 8.27 5.93 6.64
CA LEU A 78 6.83 5.98 6.97
C LEU A 78 6.57 5.76 8.46
N ARG A 79 7.24 4.79 9.10
CA ARG A 79 7.01 4.50 10.52
C ARG A 79 7.41 5.67 11.43
N GLN A 80 8.44 6.42 11.04
CA GLN A 80 8.88 7.59 11.80
C GLN A 80 7.91 8.75 11.64
N ALA A 81 7.37 8.95 10.42
CA ALA A 81 6.38 9.98 10.15
C ALA A 81 4.99 9.67 10.74
N PHE A 82 4.63 8.38 10.83
CA PHE A 82 3.31 7.90 11.26
C PHE A 82 3.46 6.73 12.25
N PRO A 83 3.81 7.00 13.52
CA PRO A 83 4.09 5.95 14.52
C PRO A 83 2.85 5.14 14.94
N ASP A 84 1.66 5.68 14.72
CA ASP A 84 0.35 5.08 14.96
C ASP A 84 -0.07 4.11 13.83
N LEU A 85 0.50 4.26 12.63
CA LEU A 85 0.12 3.48 11.45
C LEU A 85 0.24 1.96 11.66
N PRO A 86 1.31 1.39 12.27
CA PRO A 86 1.38 -0.04 12.57
C PRO A 86 0.29 -0.56 13.53
N GLN A 87 -0.26 0.31 14.39
CA GLN A 87 -1.19 -0.07 15.45
C GLN A 87 -2.62 -0.20 14.94
N GLU A 88 -3.01 0.57 13.93
CA GLU A 88 -4.40 0.64 13.45
C GLU A 88 -4.86 -0.55 12.60
N ALA A 89 -3.97 -1.32 11.97
CA ALA A 89 -4.40 -2.32 10.97
C ALA A 89 -3.58 -3.62 10.89
N ARG A 90 -2.75 -3.95 11.89
CA ARG A 90 -1.81 -5.09 11.83
C ARG A 90 -0.94 -5.05 10.55
N PHE A 91 -0.37 -3.88 10.24
CA PHE A 91 0.55 -3.76 9.10
C PHE A 91 1.77 -4.67 9.29
N ALA A 92 2.20 -5.35 8.22
CA ALA A 92 3.37 -6.22 8.29
C ALA A 92 4.66 -5.40 8.42
N ASN A 93 4.83 -4.37 7.57
CA ASN A 93 5.91 -3.39 7.70
C ASN A 93 5.66 -2.17 6.79
N PRO A 94 5.33 -0.98 7.32
CA PRO A 94 5.08 0.21 6.51
C PRO A 94 6.33 0.78 5.83
N ASP A 95 7.53 0.41 6.28
CA ASP A 95 8.79 0.90 5.72
C ASP A 95 9.09 0.33 4.33
N LEU A 96 8.35 -0.70 3.91
CA LEU A 96 8.40 -1.28 2.56
C LEU A 96 7.62 -0.48 1.52
N TYR A 97 7.01 0.64 1.93
CA TYR A 97 6.17 1.48 1.09
C TYR A 97 6.77 2.88 0.97
N ARG A 98 6.42 3.55 -0.12
CA ARG A 98 6.66 4.99 -0.35
C ARG A 98 5.32 5.66 -0.56
N VAL A 99 5.13 6.83 0.05
CA VAL A 99 3.92 7.64 -0.12
C VAL A 99 4.28 8.98 -0.74
N VAL A 100 3.53 9.40 -1.75
CA VAL A 100 3.62 10.74 -2.33
C VAL A 100 2.24 11.38 -2.25
N VAL A 101 2.17 12.58 -1.70
CA VAL A 101 0.95 13.41 -1.69
C VAL A 101 1.21 14.64 -2.55
N SER A 102 0.32 14.89 -3.50
CA SER A 102 0.39 16.04 -4.42
C SER A 102 -0.90 16.85 -4.35
N ASN A 103 -0.78 18.18 -4.38
CA ASN A 103 -1.92 19.09 -4.49
C ASN A 103 -2.24 19.31 -5.98
N LEU A 104 -3.44 18.97 -6.41
CA LEU A 104 -3.92 19.18 -7.77
C LEU A 104 -4.63 20.53 -7.95
N GLY A 105 -4.74 21.31 -6.88
CA GLY A 105 -5.41 22.60 -6.86
C GLY A 105 -6.92 22.50 -6.65
N ALA A 106 -7.60 23.64 -6.77
CA ALA A 106 -9.03 23.72 -6.59
C ALA A 106 -9.78 23.13 -7.81
N PRO A 107 -10.71 22.18 -7.62
CA PRO A 107 -11.58 21.72 -8.70
C PRO A 107 -12.43 22.85 -9.28
N SER A 108 -12.76 22.80 -10.57
CA SER A 108 -13.54 23.86 -11.23
C SER A 108 -14.90 24.13 -10.58
N TRP A 109 -15.55 23.10 -10.04
CA TRP A 109 -16.88 23.18 -9.41
C TRP A 109 -16.90 23.90 -8.04
N THR A 110 -15.75 24.09 -7.38
CA THR A 110 -15.73 24.70 -6.04
C THR A 110 -16.04 26.20 -6.10
N SER A 111 -15.65 26.85 -7.20
CA SER A 111 -15.87 28.28 -7.46
C SER A 111 -17.35 28.67 -7.46
N SER A 112 -18.22 27.84 -8.03
CA SER A 112 -19.67 28.10 -8.11
C SER A 112 -20.38 27.87 -6.77
N LEU A 113 -19.78 27.09 -5.87
CA LEU A 113 -20.33 26.79 -4.55
C LEU A 113 -19.75 27.70 -3.45
N GLY A 114 -18.78 28.55 -3.76
CA GLY A 114 -18.12 29.42 -2.78
C GLY A 114 -17.35 28.65 -1.70
N VAL A 115 -16.97 27.40 -1.98
CA VAL A 115 -16.22 26.54 -1.04
C VAL A 115 -14.74 26.57 -1.37
N SER A 116 -13.89 26.62 -0.35
CA SER A 116 -12.44 26.54 -0.50
C SER A 116 -11.99 25.10 -0.28
N LEU A 117 -11.73 24.38 -1.38
CA LEU A 117 -11.29 22.99 -1.36
C LEU A 117 -10.24 22.77 -2.44
N ASN A 118 -9.24 21.96 -2.11
CA ASN A 118 -8.26 21.43 -3.06
C ASN A 118 -8.44 19.92 -3.22
N GLU A 119 -8.19 19.44 -4.43
CA GLU A 119 -8.04 18.03 -4.73
C GLU A 119 -6.60 17.59 -4.45
N TYR A 120 -6.43 16.48 -3.76
CA TYR A 120 -5.14 15.89 -3.44
C TYR A 120 -5.05 14.49 -4.05
N ARG A 121 -3.91 14.19 -4.67
CA ARG A 121 -3.55 12.85 -5.13
C ARG A 121 -2.64 12.19 -4.11
N ILE A 122 -2.97 10.97 -3.73
CA ILE A 122 -2.17 10.11 -2.87
C ILE A 122 -1.69 8.94 -3.71
N GLN A 123 -0.39 8.72 -3.76
CA GLN A 123 0.21 7.59 -4.44
C GLN A 123 1.02 6.77 -3.44
N VAL A 124 0.75 5.47 -3.37
CA VAL A 124 1.45 4.53 -2.50
C VAL A 124 2.12 3.47 -3.36
N CYS A 125 3.45 3.35 -3.24
CA CYS A 125 4.25 2.45 -4.04
C CYS A 125 4.99 1.43 -3.17
N TRP A 126 5.17 0.21 -3.69
CA TRP A 126 5.97 -0.86 -3.08
C TRP A 126 6.89 -1.49 -4.11
N ARG A 127 7.97 -2.14 -3.65
CA ARG A 127 8.92 -2.83 -4.52
C ARG A 127 8.76 -4.33 -4.42
N GLN A 128 8.75 -5.00 -5.57
CA GLN A 128 8.71 -6.46 -5.65
C GLN A 128 9.49 -6.93 -6.87
N SER A 129 10.38 -7.90 -6.68
CA SER A 129 11.21 -8.48 -7.76
C SER A 129 11.99 -7.43 -8.57
N GLY A 130 12.44 -6.35 -7.92
CA GLY A 130 13.18 -5.25 -8.57
C GLY A 130 12.31 -4.26 -9.34
N GLN A 131 10.99 -4.45 -9.42
CA GLN A 131 10.05 -3.51 -10.01
C GLN A 131 9.27 -2.76 -8.92
N GLU A 132 8.86 -1.53 -9.24
CA GLU A 132 8.03 -0.69 -8.39
C GLU A 132 6.58 -0.72 -8.89
N TYR A 133 5.65 -1.00 -7.99
CA TYR A 133 4.22 -1.01 -8.25
C TYR A 133 3.56 0.06 -7.40
N CYS A 134 2.56 0.74 -7.95
CA CYS A 134 1.87 1.83 -7.26
C CYS A 134 0.36 1.67 -7.33
N THR A 135 -0.32 2.13 -6.29
CA THR A 135 -1.75 2.40 -6.28
C THR A 135 -1.96 3.89 -5.99
N GLU A 136 -2.99 4.48 -6.57
CA GLU A 136 -3.31 5.89 -6.35
C GLU A 136 -4.77 6.09 -5.97
N GLY A 137 -5.02 7.20 -5.28
CA GLY A 137 -6.35 7.65 -4.87
C GLY A 137 -6.39 9.16 -4.86
N ARG A 138 -7.61 9.70 -4.93
CA ARG A 138 -7.87 11.14 -4.87
C ARG A 138 -8.80 11.44 -3.71
N THR A 139 -8.58 12.56 -3.06
CA THR A 139 -9.43 13.06 -1.99
C THR A 139 -9.48 14.58 -2.00
N PHE A 140 -10.39 15.17 -1.24
CA PHE A 140 -10.53 16.62 -1.13
C PHE A 140 -10.29 17.05 0.31
N SER A 141 -9.67 18.20 0.48
CA SER A 141 -9.49 18.83 1.79
C SER A 141 -9.35 20.34 1.64
N ALA A 142 -9.25 21.05 2.77
CA ALA A 142 -8.92 22.46 2.77
C ALA A 142 -7.62 22.72 2.00
N PRO A 143 -7.46 23.91 1.39
CA PRO A 143 -6.18 24.33 0.86
C PRO A 143 -5.11 24.31 1.96
N PRO A 144 -3.83 24.14 1.60
CA PRO A 144 -2.74 24.25 2.57
C PRO A 144 -2.79 25.64 3.20
N ALA A 145 -2.62 25.72 4.52
CA ALA A 145 -2.54 26.99 5.20
C ALA A 145 -1.43 27.83 4.57
N ALA A 146 -1.75 29.04 4.11
CA ALA A 146 -0.74 29.98 3.67
C ALA A 146 0.23 30.17 4.84
N SER A 147 1.51 29.93 4.61
CA SER A 147 2.58 30.21 5.56
C SER A 147 2.57 31.70 5.90
N GLY A 148 1.83 32.12 6.93
CA GLY A 148 1.85 33.51 7.38
C GLY A 148 0.67 34.06 8.18
N SER A 149 -0.47 33.39 8.30
CA SER A 149 -1.60 33.98 9.04
C SER A 149 -2.01 33.10 10.22
N PRO A 150 -1.79 33.54 11.48
CA PRO A 150 -2.43 32.88 12.60
C PRO A 150 -3.95 32.85 12.38
N PRO A 151 -4.64 31.78 12.77
CA PRO A 151 -6.10 31.75 12.70
C PRO A 151 -6.64 32.98 13.45
N PRO A 152 -7.63 33.70 12.90
CA PRO A 152 -8.26 34.79 13.63
C PRO A 152 -8.73 34.25 14.99
N PRO A 153 -8.53 35.01 16.08
CA PRO A 153 -8.99 34.59 17.39
C PRO A 153 -10.48 34.27 17.32
N LEU A 154 -10.87 33.15 17.91
CA LEU A 154 -12.26 32.76 18.02
C LEU A 154 -13.00 33.86 18.81
N GLU A 155 -13.85 34.61 18.11
CA GLU A 155 -14.82 35.52 18.74
C GLU A 155 -15.72 34.67 19.65
N GLY A 156 -15.56 34.79 20.98
CA GLY A 156 -16.51 34.25 21.94
C GLY A 156 -15.98 33.33 23.05
N VAL A 157 -14.67 33.26 23.30
CA VAL A 157 -14.17 32.65 24.56
C VAL A 157 -13.49 33.74 25.40
N ASN A 158 -14.30 34.36 26.28
CA ASN A 158 -13.82 35.13 27.43
C ASN A 158 -13.73 34.21 28.65
#